data_AF-A0A536SFF9-F1
#
_entry.id   AF-A0A536SFF9-F1
#
_cell.length_a   1.000
_cell.length_b   1.000
_cell.length_c   1.000
_cell.angle_alpha   90.00
_cell.angle_beta   90.00
_cell.angle_gamma   90.00
#
_symmetry.space_group_name_H-M   'P 1'
#
loop_
_entity.id
_entity.type
_entity.pdbx_description
1 polymer ?
#
loop_
_entity_poly.entity_id
_entity_poly.type
_entity_poly.pdbx_seq_one_letter_code
_entity_poly.pdbx_strand_id
1 'polypeptide(L)' 'MNWDHIAERWSEYHLNARRRWSLLTAGDFEAIANDRARLVAKIGERYGIALEQAEAQLADWLGALREVSPFR' A
#
# COMPACT_ATOMS: atom_id res chain seq x y z
N MET A 1 9.83 -1.02 -7.52
CA MET A 1 10.14 -1.25 -6.10
C MET A 1 9.66 -2.65 -5.74
N ASN A 2 10.45 -3.44 -5.01
CA ASN A 2 10.03 -4.79 -4.61
C ASN A 2 9.24 -4.75 -3.30
N TRP A 3 8.28 -5.66 -3.14
CA TRP A 3 7.49 -5.73 -1.92
C TRP A 3 8.35 -6.07 -0.70
N ASP A 4 9.35 -6.93 -0.84
CA ASP A 4 10.24 -7.31 0.28
C ASP A 4 10.93 -6.09 0.91
N HIS A 5 11.43 -5.16 0.08
CA HIS A 5 12.00 -3.90 0.57
C HIS A 5 10.98 -2.97 1.23
N ILE A 6 9.72 -3.03 0.79
CA ILE A 6 8.64 -2.27 1.39
C ILE A 6 8.25 -2.86 2.73
N ALA A 7 8.20 -4.19 2.83
CA ALA A 7 7.90 -4.91 4.06
C ALA A 7 8.97 -4.66 5.14
N GLU A 8 10.26 -4.63 4.77
CA GLU A 8 11.36 -4.29 5.67
C GLU A 8 11.24 -2.88 6.26
N ARG A 9 10.76 -1.90 5.47
CA ARG A 9 10.63 -0.48 5.86
C ARG A 9 9.17 -0.02 5.90
N TRP A 10 8.26 -0.92 6.29
CA TRP A 10 6.82 -0.67 6.19
C TRP A 10 6.38 0.55 7.01
N SER A 11 6.99 0.80 8.17
CA SER A 11 6.74 1.98 9.01
C SER A 11 7.02 3.31 8.31
N GLU A 12 7.81 3.32 7.24
CA GLU A 12 8.07 4.51 6.46
C GLU A 12 7.17 4.55 5.21
N TYR A 13 7.02 3.40 4.54
CA TYR A 13 6.20 3.29 3.33
C TYR A 13 4.69 3.41 3.61
N HIS A 14 4.19 2.94 4.76
CA HIS A 14 2.77 3.00 5.09
C HIS A 14 2.27 4.45 5.29
N LEU A 15 3.16 5.39 5.67
CA LEU A 15 2.82 6.82 5.71
C LEU A 15 2.60 7.38 4.31
N ASN A 16 3.38 6.93 3.33
CA ASN A 16 3.16 7.25 1.93
C ASN A 16 1.87 6.59 1.41
N ALA A 17 1.66 5.31 1.71
CA ALA A 17 0.45 4.57 1.38
C ALA A 17 -0.81 5.25 1.95
N ARG A 18 -0.78 5.75 3.19
CA ARG A 18 -1.89 6.48 3.81
C ARG A 18 -2.26 7.77 3.07
N ARG A 19 -1.30 8.43 2.43
CA ARG A 19 -1.58 9.60 1.57
C ARG A 19 -2.30 9.20 0.29
N ARG A 20 -1.98 8.04 -0.27
CA ARG A 20 -2.63 7.51 -1.48
C ARG A 20 -4.01 6.96 -1.20
N TRP A 21 -4.17 6.25 -0.08
CA TRP A 21 -5.41 5.62 0.34
C TRP A 21 -5.95 6.26 1.61
N SER A 22 -6.55 7.45 1.47
CA SER A 22 -7.10 8.24 2.60
C SER A 22 -8.25 7.57 3.37
N LEU A 23 -8.92 6.57 2.78
CA LEU A 23 -9.97 5.79 3.45
C LEU A 23 -9.41 4.65 4.33
N LEU A 24 -8.13 4.29 4.17
CA LEU A 24 -7.48 3.35 5.07
C LEU A 24 -7.10 4.05 6.37
N THR A 25 -7.56 3.49 7.48
CA THR A 25 -7.29 4.00 8.82
C THR A 25 -5.94 3.52 9.35
N ALA A 26 -5.44 4.13 10.43
CA ALA A 26 -4.22 3.66 11.10
C ALA A 26 -4.33 2.18 11.52
N GLY A 27 -5.49 1.77 12.04
CA GLY A 27 -5.75 0.37 12.41
C GLY A 27 -5.77 -0.58 11.21
N ASP A 28 -6.20 -0.13 10.03
CA ASP A 28 -6.09 -0.94 8.81
C ASP A 28 -4.62 -1.18 8.44
N PHE A 29 -3.77 -0.15 8.54
CA PHE A 29 -2.33 -0.26 8.28
C PHE A 29 -1.58 -1.12 9.30
N GLU A 30 -2.03 -1.14 10.55
CA GLU A 30 -1.54 -2.08 11.57
C GLU A 30 -1.94 -3.53 11.22
N ALA A 31 -3.20 -3.75 10.85
CA ALA A 31 -3.70 -5.08 10.49
C ALA A 31 -3.06 -5.66 9.21
N ILE A 32 -2.61 -4.79 8.30
CA ILE A 32 -1.87 -5.18 7.10
C ILE A 32 -0.55 -5.86 7.45
N ALA A 33 0.14 -5.47 8.54
CA ALA A 33 1.32 -6.16 9.06
C ALA A 33 2.36 -6.55 7.99
N ASN A 34 2.68 -5.64 7.07
CA ASN A 34 3.65 -5.81 5.99
C ASN A 34 3.25 -6.85 4.91
N ASP A 35 1.99 -7.29 4.89
CA ASP A 35 1.46 -8.28 3.95
C ASP A 35 0.81 -7.60 2.73
N ARG A 36 1.35 -7.89 1.55
CA ARG A 36 0.87 -7.36 0.26
C ARG A 36 -0.61 -7.69 0.05
N ALA A 37 -0.98 -8.94 0.27
CA ALA A 37 -2.33 -9.43 -0.01
C ALA A 37 -3.35 -8.77 0.93
N ARG A 38 -2.97 -8.53 2.19
CA ARG A 38 -3.83 -7.79 3.13
C ARG A 38 -4.03 -6.34 2.72
N LEU A 39 -2.99 -5.68 2.22
CA LEU A 39 -3.13 -4.31 1.71
C LEU A 39 -4.12 -4.27 0.55
N VAL A 40 -3.98 -5.17 -0.43
CA VAL A 40 -4.91 -5.27 -1.57
C VAL A 40 -6.35 -5.52 -1.08
N ALA A 41 -6.54 -6.50 -0.18
CA ALA A 41 -7.85 -6.81 0.37
C ALA A 41 -8.49 -5.59 1.06
N LYS A 42 -7.71 -4.86 1.88
CA LYS A 42 -8.19 -3.67 2.58
C LYS A 42 -8.53 -2.52 1.63
N ILE A 43 -7.75 -2.33 0.57
CA ILE A 43 -8.07 -1.35 -0.48
C ILE A 43 -9.41 -1.73 -1.14
N GLY A 44 -9.59 -2.99 -1.53
CA GLY A 44 -10.85 -3.50 -2.07
C GLY A 44 -12.05 -3.26 -1.14
N GLU A 45 -11.92 -3.65 0.12
CA GLU A 45 -12.96 -3.49 1.16
C GLU A 45 -13.34 -2.03 1.40
N ARG A 46 -12.35 -1.13 1.58
CA ARG A 46 -12.61 0.27 1.93
C ARG A 46 -13.13 1.10 0.77
N TYR A 47 -12.67 0.82 -0.44
CA TYR A 47 -13.05 1.57 -1.64
C TYR A 47 -14.19 0.91 -2.43
N GLY A 48 -14.61 -0.31 -2.06
CA GLY A 48 -15.68 -1.04 -2.75
C GLY A 48 -15.31 -1.42 -4.19
N ILE A 49 -14.04 -1.73 -4.43
CA ILE A 49 -13.50 -2.04 -5.76
C ILE A 49 -13.14 -3.52 -5.89
N ALA A 50 -13.08 -4.01 -7.13
CA ALA A 50 -12.69 -5.39 -7.41
C ALA A 50 -11.23 -5.64 -7.01
N LEU A 51 -10.90 -6.91 -6.72
CA LEU A 51 -9.54 -7.32 -6.36
C LEU A 51 -8.51 -6.89 -7.41
N GLU A 52 -8.84 -7.07 -8.69
CA GLU A 52 -7.99 -6.71 -9.82
C GLU A 52 -7.69 -5.20 -9.87
N GLN A 53 -8.69 -4.37 -9.53
CA GLN A 53 -8.52 -2.92 -9.45
C GLN A 53 -7.66 -2.52 -8.26
N ALA A 54 -7.82 -3.18 -7.11
CA ALA A 54 -6.96 -2.97 -5.95
C ALA A 54 -5.50 -3.39 -6.22
N GLU A 55 -5.30 -4.50 -6.92
CA GLU A 55 -3.98 -4.95 -7.36
C GLU A 55 -3.33 -3.96 -8.35
N ALA A 56 -4.11 -3.43 -9.30
CA ALA A 56 -3.63 -2.41 -10.23
C ALA A 56 -3.21 -1.14 -9.49
N GLN A 57 -4.04 -0.63 -8.56
CA GLN A 57 -3.68 0.54 -7.75
C GLN A 57 -2.41 0.34 -6.94
N LEU A 58 -2.21 -0.86 -6.41
CA LEU A 58 -1.00 -1.23 -5.70
C LEU A 58 0.20 -1.27 -6.64
N ALA A 59 0.08 -1.89 -7.81
CA ALA A 59 1.14 -1.94 -8.82
C ALA A 59 1.57 -0.52 -9.26
N ASP A 60 0.61 0.37 -9.49
CA ASP A 60 0.85 1.78 -9.81
C ASP A 60 1.63 2.48 -8.69
N TRP A 61 1.27 2.23 -7.44
CA TRP A 61 1.99 2.78 -6.28
C TRP A 61 3.44 2.27 -6.21
N LEU A 62 3.66 0.98 -6.44
CA LEU A 62 4.99 0.37 -6.49
C LEU A 62 5.84 0.93 -7.64
N GLY A 63 5.19 1.29 -8.76
CA GLY A 63 5.80 1.99 -9.89
C GLY A 63 6.24 3.40 -9.51
N ALA A 64 5.35 4.18 -8.90
CA ALA A 64 5.64 5.55 -8.47
C ALA A 64 6.80 5.61 -7.46
N LEU A 65 6.88 4.66 -6.52
CA LEU A 65 7.99 4.56 -5.56
C LEU A 65 9.35 4.29 -6.21
N ARG A 66 9.37 3.70 -7.41
CA ARG A 66 10.61 3.45 -8.16
C ARG A 66 11.16 4.74 -8.78
N GLU A 67 10.27 5.65 -9.19
CA GLU A 67 10.63 6.90 -9.85
C GLU A 67 10.95 8.00 -8.84
N VAL A 68 10.20 8.04 -7.72
CA VAL A 68 10.39 9.00 -6.64
C VAL A 68 10.45 8.22 -5.33
N SER A 69 11.66 7.93 -4.85
CA SER A 69 11.84 7.40 -3.51
C SER A 69 11.45 8.49 -2.52
N PRO A 70 10.45 8.28 -1.64
CA PRO A 70 10.04 9.27 -0.65
C PRO A 70 11.11 9.53 0.44
N PHE A 71 12.28 8.90 0.33
CA PHE A 71 13.41 8.96 1.27
C PHE A 71 14.68 9.56 0.64
N ARG A 72 14.60 10.14 -0.56
CA ARG A 72 15.72 10.81 -1.21
C ARG A 72 15.54 12.33 -1.17
#